data_AF-A0A1M5W2A5-F1
#
_entry.id   AF-A0A1M5W2A5-F1
#
_cell.length_a   1.000
_cell.length_b   1.000
_cell.length_c   1.000
_cell.angle_alpha   90.00
_cell.angle_beta   90.00
_cell.angle_gamma   90.00
#
_symmetry.space_group_name_H-M   'P 1'
#
loop_
_entity.id
_entity.type
_entity.pdbx_description
1 polymer ?
#
loop_
_entity_poly.entity_id
_entity_poly.type
_entity_poly.pdbx_seq_one_letter_code
_entity_poly.pdbx_strand_id
1 'polypeptide(L)'
;MKELKKVSIFIFIIFALLVSNNKVTFANKYDVYEEILSISNTSVIESGIKVRFTTLEENMDIVYKIKNKLETIDESMNISIDNERKYIEFNGKTLYGFIDYSSQEGAITVQIIEKSKDLSIESLKAMIMNIINNKIQNMESFEYIKASLPNDVNLQNLNINIEKKLSTNDCKNIDSIELNNGYSSLINLNTERENQINYALCSYTSGKYLIIGTPEIIIPY
;
A
#
# COMPACT_ATOMS: atom_id res chain seq x y z
N MET A 1 -49.71 16.46 29.05
CA MET A 1 -48.69 17.45 28.63
C MET A 1 -47.27 17.17 29.13
N LYS A 2 -47.04 16.87 30.43
CA LYS A 2 -45.68 16.54 30.93
C LYS A 2 -45.08 15.28 30.31
N GLU A 3 -45.87 14.22 30.14
CA GLU A 3 -45.42 12.95 29.54
C GLU A 3 -45.06 13.08 28.06
N LEU A 4 -45.84 13.85 27.27
CA LEU A 4 -45.52 14.16 25.86
C LEU A 4 -44.22 14.95 25.69
N LYS A 5 -43.89 15.85 26.63
CA LYS A 5 -42.61 16.58 26.64
C LYS A 5 -41.42 15.65 26.91
N LYS A 6 -41.57 14.66 27.80
CA LYS A 6 -40.52 13.67 28.09
C LYS A 6 -40.22 12.78 26.88
N VAL A 7 -41.26 12.32 26.19
CA VAL A 7 -41.12 11.50 24.97
C VAL A 7 -40.42 12.29 23.86
N SER A 8 -40.78 13.56 23.67
CA SER A 8 -40.14 14.43 22.67
C SER A 8 -38.65 14.68 22.97
N ILE A 9 -38.28 14.83 24.25
CA ILE A 9 -36.88 15.00 24.67
C ILE A 9 -36.09 13.71 24.40
N PHE A 10 -36.69 12.54 24.68
CA PHE A 10 -36.05 11.25 24.45
C PHE A 10 -35.79 10.98 22.97
N ILE A 11 -36.73 11.31 22.09
CA ILE A 11 -36.56 11.22 20.63
C ILE A 11 -35.45 12.17 20.15
N PHE A 12 -35.39 13.40 20.69
CA PHE A 12 -34.34 14.36 20.32
C PHE A 12 -32.94 13.89 20.76
N ILE A 13 -32.82 13.21 21.90
CA ILE A 13 -31.56 12.61 22.37
C ILE A 13 -31.15 11.44 21.46
N ILE A 14 -32.08 10.57 21.08
CA ILE A 14 -31.80 9.47 20.14
C ILE A 14 -31.38 10.03 18.77
N PHE A 15 -32.05 11.07 18.29
CA PHE A 15 -31.70 11.71 17.02
C PHE A 15 -30.35 12.43 17.10
N ALA A 16 -30.04 13.10 18.21
CA ALA A 16 -28.72 13.69 18.45
C ALA A 16 -27.62 12.63 18.53
N LEU A 17 -27.90 11.45 19.08
CA LEU A 17 -26.98 10.30 19.11
C LEU A 17 -26.79 9.64 17.73
N LEU A 18 -27.82 9.66 16.86
CA LEU A 18 -27.70 9.20 15.47
C LEU A 18 -26.99 10.22 14.56
N VAL A 19 -27.01 11.50 14.93
CA VAL A 19 -26.33 12.60 14.22
C VAL A 19 -24.93 12.87 14.77
N SER A 20 -24.52 12.27 15.89
CA SER A 20 -23.11 12.24 16.30
C SER A 20 -22.29 11.52 15.24
N ASN A 21 -21.63 12.34 14.43
CA ASN A 21 -20.69 12.03 13.36
C ASN A 21 -20.11 10.62 13.46
N ASN A 22 -20.42 9.79 12.46
CA ASN A 22 -19.60 8.65 12.08
C ASN A 22 -18.22 9.17 11.63
N LYS A 23 -17.41 9.63 12.59
CA LYS A 23 -15.98 9.80 12.37
C LYS A 23 -15.41 8.41 12.27
N VAL A 24 -15.08 8.01 11.05
CA VAL A 24 -14.26 6.82 10.83
C VAL A 24 -12.85 7.23 11.27
N THR A 25 -12.43 6.77 12.44
CA THR A 25 -11.02 6.81 12.82
C THR A 25 -10.31 5.72 12.05
N PHE A 26 -9.27 6.09 11.29
CA PHE A 26 -8.42 5.09 10.65
C PHE A 26 -7.67 4.31 11.72
N ALA A 27 -8.01 3.04 11.87
CA ALA A 27 -7.31 2.13 12.79
C ALA A 27 -6.11 1.46 12.08
N ASN A 28 -6.15 1.40 10.74
CA ASN A 28 -5.15 0.74 9.91
C ASN A 28 -4.86 1.57 8.64
N LYS A 29 -3.61 1.52 8.15
CA LYS A 29 -3.21 2.15 6.89
C LYS A 29 -4.03 1.70 5.67
N TYR A 30 -4.51 0.45 5.66
CA TYR A 30 -5.33 -0.04 4.56
C TYR A 30 -6.68 0.66 4.45
N ASP A 31 -7.22 1.16 5.57
CA ASP A 31 -8.44 1.97 5.55
C ASP A 31 -8.20 3.30 4.81
N VAL A 32 -7.00 3.87 4.94
CA VAL A 32 -6.59 5.09 4.23
C VAL A 32 -6.38 4.80 2.74
N TYR A 33 -5.77 3.65 2.41
CA TYR A 33 -5.60 3.23 1.01
C TYR A 33 -6.97 3.13 0.31
N GLU A 34 -7.91 2.40 0.91
CA GLU A 34 -9.25 2.22 0.37
C GLU A 34 -10.02 3.55 0.29
N GLU A 35 -9.87 4.44 1.28
CA GLU A 35 -10.48 5.78 1.23
C GLU A 35 -9.94 6.59 0.02
N ILE A 36 -8.62 6.68 -0.16
CA ILE A 36 -8.01 7.41 -1.29
C ILE A 36 -8.46 6.80 -2.63
N LEU A 37 -8.46 5.47 -2.75
CA LEU A 37 -8.91 4.77 -3.96
C LEU A 37 -10.38 5.05 -4.28
N SER A 38 -11.24 5.08 -3.25
CA SER A 38 -12.68 5.31 -3.39
C SER A 38 -13.01 6.73 -3.86
N ILE A 39 -12.30 7.75 -3.34
CA ILE A 39 -12.46 9.16 -3.74
C ILE A 39 -12.07 9.34 -5.21
N SER A 40 -11.07 8.57 -5.65
CA SER A 40 -10.40 8.77 -6.92
C SER A 40 -11.06 8.08 -8.11
N ASN A 41 -12.11 7.27 -7.88
CA ASN A 41 -12.81 6.48 -8.91
C ASN A 41 -11.84 5.72 -9.83
N THR A 42 -10.92 4.97 -9.21
CA THR A 42 -9.79 4.36 -9.91
C THR A 42 -9.99 2.89 -10.23
N SER A 43 -9.16 2.38 -11.13
CA SER A 43 -8.94 0.94 -11.31
C SER A 43 -7.50 0.61 -10.89
N VAL A 44 -7.35 -0.28 -9.91
CA VAL A 44 -6.02 -0.77 -9.51
C VAL A 44 -5.45 -1.59 -10.67
N ILE A 45 -4.29 -1.15 -11.17
CA ILE A 45 -3.59 -1.82 -12.27
C ILE A 45 -2.40 -2.62 -11.75
N GLU A 46 -1.91 -2.30 -10.56
CA GLU A 46 -0.78 -2.97 -9.96
C GLU A 46 -0.76 -2.76 -8.44
N SER A 47 -0.31 -3.78 -7.71
CA SER A 47 0.10 -3.63 -6.32
C SER A 47 1.42 -4.33 -6.09
N GLY A 48 2.19 -3.91 -5.10
CA GLY A 48 3.47 -4.56 -4.85
C GLY A 48 3.98 -4.39 -3.44
N ILE A 49 4.87 -5.32 -3.09
CA ILE A 49 5.60 -5.33 -1.83
C ILE A 49 7.08 -5.51 -2.11
N LYS A 50 7.90 -4.76 -1.39
CA LYS A 50 9.34 -4.97 -1.30
C LYS A 50 9.71 -5.21 0.15
N VAL A 51 10.31 -6.35 0.45
CA VAL A 51 10.82 -6.68 1.77
C VAL A 51 12.32 -6.83 1.70
N ARG A 52 13.05 -6.16 2.58
CA ARG A 52 14.48 -6.34 2.76
C ARG A 52 14.76 -6.80 4.18
N PHE A 53 15.58 -7.82 4.36
CA PHE A 53 15.94 -8.32 5.69
C PHE A 53 17.32 -8.95 5.67
N THR A 54 17.98 -8.95 6.83
CA THR A 54 19.24 -9.67 7.04
C THR A 54 18.98 -11.02 7.67
N THR A 55 19.79 -12.01 7.33
CA THR A 55 19.71 -13.35 7.91
C THR A 55 21.04 -13.74 8.55
N LEU A 56 20.99 -14.49 9.65
CA LEU A 56 22.17 -14.91 10.41
C LEU A 56 22.97 -16.03 9.71
N GLU A 57 22.38 -16.68 8.71
CA GLU A 57 22.98 -17.78 7.95
C GLU A 57 22.97 -17.39 6.46
N GLU A 58 24.02 -17.73 5.68
CA GLU A 58 23.95 -17.65 4.22
C GLU A 58 22.92 -18.67 3.69
N ASN A 59 21.64 -18.31 3.76
CA ASN A 59 20.55 -19.24 3.61
C ASN A 59 19.84 -19.04 2.27
N MET A 60 20.49 -19.50 1.19
CA MET A 60 19.85 -19.60 -0.13
C MET A 60 18.57 -20.45 -0.10
N ASP A 61 18.36 -21.30 0.91
CA ASP A 61 17.10 -22.05 1.04
C ASP A 61 15.90 -21.11 1.25
N ILE A 62 16.08 -19.96 1.90
CA ILE A 62 15.01 -18.95 2.02
C ILE A 62 14.64 -18.42 0.63
N VAL A 63 15.63 -18.07 -0.18
CA VAL A 63 15.43 -17.60 -1.56
C VAL A 63 14.66 -18.65 -2.37
N TYR A 64 15.07 -19.92 -2.31
CA TYR A 64 14.38 -21.01 -3.01
C TYR A 64 12.97 -21.30 -2.45
N LYS A 65 12.75 -21.18 -1.13
CA LYS A 65 11.40 -21.34 -0.55
C LYS A 65 10.45 -20.26 -1.03
N ILE A 66 10.90 -19.01 -1.10
CA ILE A 66 10.10 -17.89 -1.64
C ILE A 66 9.80 -18.13 -3.11
N LYS A 67 10.82 -18.45 -3.93
CA LYS A 67 10.66 -18.82 -5.34
C LYS A 67 9.60 -19.92 -5.52
N ASN A 68 9.75 -21.05 -4.83
CA ASN A 68 8.85 -22.19 -4.97
C ASN A 68 7.42 -21.83 -4.54
N LYS A 69 7.25 -20.96 -3.54
CA LYS A 69 5.93 -20.49 -3.14
C LYS A 69 5.29 -19.60 -4.20
N LEU A 70 6.07 -18.74 -4.85
CA LEU A 70 5.59 -17.89 -5.95
C LEU A 70 5.15 -18.70 -7.17
N GLU A 71 5.89 -19.76 -7.53
CA GLU A 71 5.51 -20.69 -8.61
C GLU A 71 4.17 -21.39 -8.34
N THR A 72 3.83 -21.67 -7.07
CA THR A 72 2.50 -22.23 -6.73
C THR A 72 1.35 -21.23 -6.85
N ILE A 73 1.65 -19.93 -6.85
CA ILE A 73 0.65 -18.87 -6.98
C ILE A 73 0.44 -18.52 -8.46
N ASP A 74 1.52 -18.49 -9.23
CA ASP A 74 1.50 -18.24 -10.67
C ASP A 74 2.29 -19.33 -11.40
N GLU A 75 1.59 -20.40 -11.80
CA GLU A 75 2.18 -21.54 -12.52
C GLU A 75 2.74 -21.14 -13.91
N SER A 76 2.37 -19.96 -14.43
CA SER A 76 2.86 -19.44 -15.71
C SER A 76 4.19 -18.69 -15.62
N MET A 77 4.77 -18.64 -14.41
CA MET A 77 5.96 -17.87 -14.09
C MET A 77 7.19 -18.36 -14.86
N ASN A 78 7.76 -17.46 -15.67
CA ASN A 78 9.09 -17.65 -16.23
C ASN A 78 10.12 -17.15 -15.23
N ILE A 79 11.19 -17.91 -15.01
CA ILE A 79 12.21 -17.61 -14.01
C ILE A 79 13.59 -17.55 -14.67
N SER A 80 14.31 -16.47 -14.41
CA SER A 80 15.71 -16.29 -14.75
C SER A 80 16.54 -16.31 -13.47
N ILE A 81 17.63 -17.09 -13.43
CA ILE A 81 18.50 -17.23 -12.25
C ILE A 81 19.92 -16.84 -12.64
N ASP A 82 20.46 -15.83 -11.96
CA ASP A 82 21.86 -15.46 -11.99
C ASP A 82 22.53 -15.98 -10.71
N ASN A 83 23.23 -17.10 -10.82
CA ASN A 83 23.90 -17.74 -9.68
C ASN A 83 25.12 -16.94 -9.19
N GLU A 84 25.76 -16.13 -10.03
CA GLU A 84 26.92 -15.33 -9.64
C GLU A 84 26.48 -14.17 -8.74
N ARG A 85 25.37 -13.52 -9.12
CA ARG A 85 24.77 -12.43 -8.33
C ARG A 85 23.80 -12.91 -7.26
N LYS A 86 23.53 -14.22 -7.19
CA LYS A 86 22.49 -14.81 -6.33
C LYS A 86 21.15 -14.06 -6.50
N TYR A 87 20.77 -13.85 -7.75
CA TYR A 87 19.61 -13.07 -8.17
C TYR A 87 18.62 -13.94 -8.94
N ILE A 88 17.33 -13.76 -8.68
CA ILE A 88 16.23 -14.45 -9.35
C ILE A 88 15.25 -13.39 -9.84
N GLU A 89 15.03 -13.34 -11.15
CA GLU A 89 13.94 -12.56 -11.74
C GLU A 89 12.80 -13.50 -12.13
N PHE A 90 11.57 -13.07 -11.87
CA PHE A 90 10.39 -13.85 -12.22
C PHE A 90 9.34 -12.98 -12.92
N ASN A 91 8.71 -13.54 -13.94
CA ASN A 91 7.66 -12.88 -14.71
C ASN A 91 6.63 -13.92 -15.18
N GLY A 92 5.46 -13.89 -14.55
CA GLY A 92 4.29 -14.66 -14.92
C GLY A 92 3.13 -13.77 -15.36
N LYS A 93 1.96 -14.38 -15.48
CA LYS A 93 0.73 -13.73 -15.90
C LYS A 93 0.20 -12.77 -14.84
N THR A 94 0.24 -13.15 -13.57
CA THR A 94 -0.30 -12.36 -12.45
C THR A 94 0.81 -11.73 -11.63
N LEU A 95 1.96 -12.40 -11.48
CA LEU A 95 3.06 -11.94 -10.64
C LEU A 95 4.33 -11.66 -11.44
N TYR A 96 5.08 -10.65 -11.03
CA TYR A 96 6.44 -10.41 -11.50
C TYR A 96 7.29 -9.72 -10.44
N GLY A 97 8.61 -9.74 -10.59
CA GLY A 97 9.51 -9.13 -9.62
C GLY A 97 10.83 -9.87 -9.53
N PHE A 98 11.49 -9.76 -8.36
CA PHE A 98 12.79 -10.38 -8.15
C PHE A 98 13.07 -10.77 -6.70
N ILE A 99 14.06 -11.62 -6.53
CA ILE A 99 14.71 -11.95 -5.26
C ILE A 99 16.22 -11.71 -5.46
N ASP A 100 16.82 -10.90 -4.61
CA ASP A 100 18.23 -10.53 -4.66
C ASP A 100 18.89 -10.84 -3.32
N TYR A 101 20.07 -11.45 -3.33
CA TYR A 101 20.89 -11.66 -2.15
C TYR A 101 22.21 -10.90 -2.27
N SER A 102 22.38 -9.89 -1.41
CA SER A 102 23.63 -9.15 -1.28
C SER A 102 24.55 -9.85 -0.28
N SER A 103 25.61 -10.49 -0.77
CA SER A 103 26.62 -11.13 0.09
C SER A 103 27.40 -10.13 0.94
N GLN A 104 27.59 -8.90 0.44
CA GLN A 104 28.28 -7.84 1.17
C GLN A 104 27.50 -7.38 2.40
N GLU A 105 26.18 -7.35 2.29
CA GLU A 105 25.29 -6.87 3.36
C GLU A 105 24.66 -8.02 4.17
N GLY A 106 24.81 -9.26 3.72
CA GLY A 106 24.08 -10.40 4.27
C GLY A 106 22.56 -10.24 4.17
N ALA A 107 22.09 -9.51 3.15
CA ALA A 107 20.71 -9.05 3.03
C ALA A 107 20.00 -9.73 1.86
N ILE A 108 18.74 -10.11 2.08
CA ILE A 108 17.82 -10.57 1.04
C ILE A 108 16.83 -9.45 0.76
N THR A 109 16.67 -9.10 -0.51
CA THR A 109 15.62 -8.20 -0.99
C THR A 109 14.65 -9.00 -1.86
N VAL A 110 13.37 -8.95 -1.53
CA VAL A 110 12.29 -9.61 -2.28
C VAL A 110 11.36 -8.51 -2.76
N GLN A 111 11.19 -8.36 -4.07
CA GLN A 111 10.16 -7.50 -4.65
C GLN A 111 9.17 -8.38 -5.41
N ILE A 112 7.89 -8.30 -5.02
CA ILE A 112 6.79 -8.96 -5.69
C ILE A 112 5.80 -7.90 -6.13
N ILE A 113 5.41 -7.97 -7.39
CA ILE A 113 4.45 -7.08 -8.02
C ILE A 113 3.36 -7.92 -8.64
N GLU A 114 2.12 -7.55 -8.36
CA GLU A 114 0.92 -8.17 -8.87
C GLU A 114 0.23 -7.25 -9.88
N LYS A 115 -0.08 -7.79 -11.08
CA LYS A 115 -0.70 -7.08 -12.20
C LYS A 115 -2.22 -6.93 -12.07
N SER A 116 -2.84 -7.47 -11.02
CA SER A 116 -4.28 -7.44 -10.73
C SER A 116 -4.55 -7.39 -9.21
N LYS A 117 -5.81 -7.25 -8.78
CA LYS A 117 -6.25 -7.19 -7.36
C LYS A 117 -6.65 -8.58 -6.82
N ASP A 118 -6.06 -9.67 -7.33
CA ASP A 118 -6.50 -11.03 -6.98
C ASP A 118 -5.93 -11.47 -5.63
N LEU A 119 -4.71 -11.04 -5.30
CA LEU A 119 -4.09 -11.17 -3.99
C LEU A 119 -4.02 -9.79 -3.31
N SER A 120 -4.11 -9.80 -1.98
CA SER A 120 -3.86 -8.59 -1.20
C SER A 120 -2.37 -8.46 -0.90
N ILE A 121 -1.87 -7.23 -0.83
CA ILE A 121 -0.52 -6.90 -0.30
C ILE A 121 -0.29 -7.61 1.04
N GLU A 122 -1.30 -7.64 1.90
CA GLU A 122 -1.25 -8.33 3.20
C GLU A 122 -0.99 -9.83 3.06
N SER A 123 -1.61 -10.49 2.06
CA SER A 123 -1.40 -11.91 1.78
C SER A 123 0.03 -12.19 1.31
N LEU A 124 0.57 -11.34 0.43
CA LEU A 124 1.97 -11.45 -0.02
C LEU A 124 2.94 -11.24 1.14
N LYS A 125 2.68 -10.24 2.00
CA LYS A 125 3.48 -9.98 3.20
C LYS A 125 3.47 -11.17 4.15
N ALA A 126 2.28 -11.67 4.49
CA ALA A 126 2.13 -12.82 5.39
C ALA A 126 2.83 -14.06 4.84
N MET A 127 2.76 -14.29 3.52
CA MET A 127 3.46 -15.38 2.86
C MET A 127 4.99 -15.28 3.02
N ILE A 128 5.58 -14.10 2.78
CA ILE A 128 7.01 -13.88 3.02
C ILE A 128 7.34 -14.11 4.51
N MET A 129 6.56 -13.51 5.43
CA MET A 129 6.78 -13.62 6.87
C MET A 129 6.79 -15.07 7.38
N ASN A 130 5.85 -15.88 6.88
CA ASN A 130 5.76 -17.31 7.24
C ASN A 130 6.96 -18.13 6.76
N ILE A 131 7.63 -17.70 5.68
CA ILE A 131 8.84 -18.37 5.18
C ILE A 131 10.06 -17.98 6.00
N ILE A 132 10.20 -16.69 6.31
CA ILE A 132 11.41 -16.13 6.92
C ILE A 132 11.50 -16.37 8.44
N ASN A 133 10.36 -16.52 9.14
CA ASN A 133 10.27 -16.83 10.58
C ASN A 133 11.14 -15.89 11.46
N ASN A 134 11.40 -16.28 12.72
CA ASN A 134 12.16 -15.48 13.70
C ASN A 134 13.69 -15.45 13.47
N LYS A 135 14.18 -15.91 12.31
CA LYS A 135 15.63 -16.00 12.00
C LYS A 135 16.17 -14.76 11.27
N ILE A 136 15.45 -13.65 11.32
CA ILE A 136 15.79 -12.41 10.60
C ILE A 136 16.12 -11.27 11.56
N GLN A 137 16.89 -10.32 11.05
CA GLN A 137 17.13 -9.03 11.68
C GLN A 137 16.93 -7.91 10.66
N ASN A 138 16.68 -6.69 11.15
CA ASN A 138 16.63 -5.47 10.33
C ASN A 138 15.68 -5.59 9.14
N MET A 139 14.45 -6.04 9.40
CA MET A 139 13.43 -6.15 8.36
C MET A 139 12.85 -4.78 8.05
N GLU A 140 12.81 -4.45 6.77
CA GLU A 140 12.12 -3.29 6.21
C GLU A 140 11.09 -3.77 5.19
N SER A 141 9.90 -3.19 5.22
CA SER A 141 8.85 -3.50 4.24
C SER A 141 8.30 -2.23 3.62
N PHE A 142 8.19 -2.24 2.31
CA PHE A 142 7.58 -1.20 1.50
C PHE A 142 6.41 -1.80 0.74
N GLU A 143 5.31 -1.09 0.68
CA GLU A 143 4.07 -1.55 0.06
C GLU A 143 3.54 -0.43 -0.82
N TYR A 144 3.00 -0.76 -1.99
CA TYR A 144 2.36 0.24 -2.85
C TYR A 144 1.18 -0.31 -3.64
N ILE A 145 0.30 0.61 -4.05
CA ILE A 145 -0.77 0.40 -5.01
C ILE A 145 -0.62 1.45 -6.11
N LYS A 146 -0.68 1.02 -7.37
CA LYS A 146 -0.79 1.88 -8.54
C LYS A 146 -2.14 1.66 -9.21
N ALA A 147 -2.84 2.76 -9.44
CA ALA A 147 -4.17 2.77 -10.01
C ALA A 147 -4.24 3.74 -11.19
N SER A 148 -4.93 3.35 -12.26
CA SER A 148 -5.22 4.26 -13.37
C SER A 148 -6.34 5.21 -13.01
N LEU A 149 -6.16 6.48 -13.36
CA LEU A 149 -7.17 7.53 -13.23
C LEU A 149 -7.86 7.79 -14.58
N PRO A 150 -9.11 8.28 -14.56
CA PRO A 150 -9.76 8.79 -15.77
C PRO A 150 -8.92 9.89 -16.44
N ASN A 151 -8.80 9.85 -17.77
CA ASN A 151 -7.94 10.81 -18.50
C ASN A 151 -8.42 12.27 -18.38
N ASP A 152 -9.71 12.49 -18.15
CA ASP A 152 -10.33 13.80 -17.96
C ASP A 152 -10.23 14.33 -16.53
N VAL A 153 -9.71 13.54 -15.57
CA VAL A 153 -9.62 13.97 -14.19
C VAL A 153 -8.72 15.20 -14.04
N ASN A 154 -9.17 16.18 -13.26
CA ASN A 154 -8.34 17.30 -12.83
C ASN A 154 -7.58 16.90 -11.56
N LEU A 155 -6.26 16.74 -11.66
CA LEU A 155 -5.43 16.25 -10.55
C LEU A 155 -5.42 17.21 -9.36
N GLN A 156 -5.49 18.52 -9.59
CA GLN A 156 -5.54 19.52 -8.53
C GLN A 156 -6.83 19.38 -7.70
N ASN A 157 -7.98 19.31 -8.38
CA ASN A 157 -9.26 19.12 -7.71
C ASN A 157 -9.32 17.78 -6.98
N LEU A 158 -8.76 16.72 -7.58
CA LEU A 158 -8.68 15.42 -6.94
C LEU A 158 -7.83 15.46 -5.67
N ASN A 159 -6.65 16.09 -5.73
CA ASN A 159 -5.75 16.27 -4.58
C ASN A 159 -6.46 16.97 -3.42
N ILE A 160 -7.10 18.11 -3.70
CA ILE A 160 -7.88 18.88 -2.72
C ILE A 160 -8.99 18.03 -2.10
N ASN A 161 -9.68 17.23 -2.90
CA ASN A 161 -10.76 16.36 -2.42
C ASN A 161 -10.24 15.24 -1.50
N ILE A 162 -9.09 14.63 -1.84
CA ILE A 162 -8.42 13.63 -1.00
C ILE A 162 -8.03 14.26 0.34
N GLU A 163 -7.29 15.38 0.32
CA GLU A 163 -6.85 16.08 1.53
C GLU A 163 -8.01 16.47 2.44
N LYS A 164 -9.07 17.04 1.87
CA LYS A 164 -10.26 17.45 2.61
C LYS A 164 -10.92 16.25 3.29
N LYS A 165 -11.08 15.14 2.58
CA LYS A 165 -11.74 13.95 3.11
C LYS A 165 -10.92 13.29 4.21
N LEU A 166 -9.61 13.13 4.00
CA LEU A 166 -8.71 12.57 5.01
C LEU A 166 -8.62 13.46 6.27
N SER A 167 -8.58 14.78 6.10
CA SER A 167 -8.58 15.73 7.22
C SER A 167 -9.82 15.63 8.11
N THR A 168 -10.98 15.22 7.55
CA THR A 168 -12.19 14.99 8.35
C THR A 168 -12.15 13.71 9.19
N ASN A 169 -11.22 12.80 8.93
CA ASN A 169 -11.06 11.49 9.57
C ASN A 169 -9.81 11.41 10.49
N ASP A 170 -9.42 12.53 11.10
CA ASP A 170 -8.28 12.67 12.04
C ASP A 170 -6.86 12.45 11.43
N CYS A 171 -6.72 12.39 10.10
CA CYS A 171 -5.41 12.56 9.44
C CYS A 171 -5.03 14.05 9.45
N LYS A 172 -4.39 14.52 10.53
CA LYS A 172 -4.13 15.97 10.73
C LYS A 172 -2.87 16.50 10.05
N ASN A 173 -1.99 15.61 9.59
CA ASN A 173 -0.66 15.96 9.09
C ASN A 173 -0.50 15.48 7.64
N ILE A 174 -1.25 16.13 6.74
CA ILE A 174 -1.09 15.94 5.30
C ILE A 174 -0.24 17.11 4.77
N ASP A 175 0.89 16.78 4.17
CA ASP A 175 1.76 17.74 3.49
C ASP A 175 1.84 17.37 2.02
N SER A 176 1.63 18.34 1.13
CA SER A 176 1.52 18.10 -0.31
C SER A 176 2.37 19.12 -1.07
N ILE A 177 3.13 18.61 -2.02
CA ILE A 177 3.93 19.40 -2.95
C ILE A 177 3.41 19.22 -4.38
N GLU A 178 3.37 20.33 -5.11
CA GLU A 178 3.11 20.30 -6.55
C GLU A 178 4.38 19.91 -7.30
N LEU A 179 4.22 19.03 -8.28
CA LEU A 179 5.24 18.59 -9.21
C LEU A 179 4.84 19.04 -10.62
N ASN A 180 5.80 19.13 -11.54
CA ASN A 180 5.53 19.53 -12.93
C ASN A 180 4.39 18.71 -13.60
N ASN A 181 4.23 17.45 -13.20
CA ASN A 181 3.26 16.53 -13.77
C ASN A 181 2.20 16.05 -12.75
N GLY A 182 2.00 16.75 -11.62
CA GLY A 182 0.97 16.42 -10.65
C GLY A 182 1.32 16.76 -9.21
N TYR A 183 1.10 15.84 -8.27
CA TYR A 183 1.24 16.07 -6.83
C TYR A 183 1.92 14.90 -6.15
N SER A 184 2.64 15.19 -5.07
CA SER A 184 3.14 14.20 -4.12
C SER A 184 2.77 14.65 -2.71
N SER A 185 2.27 13.72 -1.92
CA SER A 185 1.66 14.01 -0.63
C SER A 185 2.08 12.97 0.41
N LEU A 186 2.33 13.44 1.63
CA LEU A 186 2.67 12.64 2.79
C LEU A 186 1.57 12.79 3.84
N ILE A 187 1.08 11.65 4.33
CA ILE A 187 0.10 11.54 5.41
C ILE A 187 0.80 10.86 6.58
N ASN A 188 0.90 11.55 7.71
CA ASN A 188 1.42 10.96 8.95
C ASN A 188 0.26 10.53 9.86
N LEU A 189 0.05 9.22 10.00
CA LEU A 189 -0.96 8.68 10.91
C LEU A 189 -0.52 8.77 12.38
N ASN A 190 0.78 8.65 12.64
CA ASN A 190 1.42 8.89 13.93
C ASN A 190 2.90 9.28 13.72
N THR A 191 3.72 9.23 14.77
CA THR A 191 5.14 9.60 14.73
C THR A 191 6.06 8.52 14.18
N GLU A 192 5.57 7.29 13.97
CA GLU A 192 6.39 6.18 13.49
C GLU A 192 6.43 6.14 11.97
N ARG A 193 7.64 5.98 11.41
CA ARG A 193 7.87 5.96 9.95
C ARG A 193 7.04 4.90 9.24
N GLU A 194 6.85 3.73 9.84
CA GLU A 194 6.08 2.61 9.25
C GLU A 194 4.60 2.93 9.03
N ASN A 195 4.10 3.98 9.68
CA ASN A 195 2.72 4.46 9.56
C ASN A 195 2.62 5.73 8.69
N GLN A 196 3.70 6.08 7.98
CA GLN A 196 3.68 7.11 6.95
C GLN A 196 3.07 6.54 5.67
N ILE A 197 2.12 7.28 5.11
CA ILE A 197 1.50 6.96 3.83
C ILE A 197 1.85 8.08 2.88
N ASN A 198 2.40 7.74 1.73
CA ASN A 198 2.64 8.66 0.64
C ASN A 198 1.62 8.37 -0.44
N TYR A 199 1.10 9.40 -1.09
CA TYR A 199 0.41 9.23 -2.36
C TYR A 199 0.90 10.24 -3.37
N ALA A 200 0.87 9.86 -4.63
CA ALA A 200 1.20 10.71 -5.75
C ALA A 200 0.11 10.63 -6.80
N LEU A 201 -0.21 11.78 -7.36
CA LEU A 201 -1.11 11.94 -8.50
C LEU A 201 -0.24 12.40 -9.67
N CYS A 202 -0.21 11.63 -10.75
CA CYS A 202 0.73 11.90 -11.84
C CYS A 202 0.04 11.87 -13.20
N SER A 203 0.50 12.70 -14.12
CA SER A 203 0.05 12.76 -15.51
C SER A 203 1.24 12.56 -16.46
N TYR A 204 1.23 11.45 -17.19
CA TYR A 204 2.23 11.11 -18.19
C TYR A 204 1.58 10.91 -19.57
N THR A 205 2.41 10.76 -20.59
CA THR A 205 1.95 10.39 -21.94
C THR A 205 1.22 9.05 -21.97
N SER A 206 1.56 8.13 -21.06
CA SER A 206 0.93 6.81 -20.93
C SER A 206 -0.42 6.84 -20.19
N GLY A 207 -0.77 7.95 -19.54
CA GLY A 207 -2.01 8.10 -18.79
C GLY A 207 -1.83 8.86 -17.48
N LYS A 208 -2.92 8.93 -16.70
CA LYS A 208 -2.93 9.50 -15.36
C LYS A 208 -2.98 8.39 -14.31
N TYR A 209 -2.23 8.56 -13.23
CA TYR A 209 -2.09 7.53 -12.21
C TYR A 209 -2.19 8.12 -10.81
N LEU A 210 -2.76 7.31 -9.92
CA LEU A 210 -2.65 7.43 -8.47
C LEU A 210 -1.69 6.34 -8.00
N ILE A 211 -0.68 6.71 -7.25
CA ILE A 211 0.24 5.77 -6.60
C ILE A 211 0.16 6.02 -5.11
N ILE A 212 -0.10 5.00 -4.30
CA ILE A 212 -0.12 5.06 -2.84
C ILE A 212 0.98 4.13 -2.33
N GLY A 213 1.78 4.54 -1.35
CA GLY A 213 2.80 3.67 -0.77
C GLY A 213 3.20 4.00 0.67
N THR A 214 3.78 3.01 1.34
CA THR A 214 4.23 3.08 2.74
C THR A 214 5.55 2.33 2.90
N PRO A 215 6.51 2.84 3.71
CA PRO A 215 6.55 4.18 4.28
C PRO A 215 6.83 5.27 3.24
N GLU A 216 7.20 4.90 2.01
CA GLU A 216 7.49 5.78 0.88
C GLU A 216 7.14 5.09 -0.44
N ILE A 217 7.00 5.85 -1.54
CA ILE A 217 6.77 5.30 -2.88
C ILE A 217 8.12 4.83 -3.44
N ILE A 218 8.26 3.51 -3.58
CA ILE A 218 9.50 2.84 -4.03
C ILE A 218 9.52 2.50 -5.52
N ILE A 219 8.48 2.88 -6.26
CA ILE A 219 8.40 2.69 -7.70
C ILE A 219 8.59 4.01 -8.44
N PRO A 220 9.09 3.99 -9.68
CA PRO A 220 9.05 5.15 -10.54
C PRO A 220 7.60 5.62 -10.74
N TYR A 221 7.43 6.94 -10.75
CA TYR A 221 6.16 7.60 -11.03
C TYR A 221 5.72 7.38 -12.49
#